data_AF-A0A9D6XCH7-F1
#
_entry.id   AF-A0A9D6XCH7-F1
#
_cell.length_a   1.000
_cell.length_b   1.000
_cell.length_c   1.000
_cell.angle_alpha   90.00
_cell.angle_beta   90.00
_cell.angle_gamma   90.00
#
_symmetry.space_group_name_H-M   'P 1'
#
loop_
_entity.id
_entity.type
_entity.pdbx_description
1 polymer ?
#
loop_
_entity_poly.entity_id
_entity_poly.type
_entity_poly.pdbx_seq_one_letter_code
_entity_poly.pdbx_strand_id
1 'polypeptide(L)'
;SGKDGKQEMDETREAVELSKTAKVTIEQAVKTASEKLPGKVIEAELEKKHGKGVWEVEIVGADGKVTEVHVDADTGAVIDMEEKSAHKKSK
;
A
#
# COMPACT_ATOMS: atom_id res chain seq x y z
N SER A 1 -8.08 -27.27 -13.65
CA SER A 1 -8.41 -26.31 -12.58
C SER A 1 -7.11 -25.72 -12.12
N GLY A 2 -6.85 -24.43 -12.33
CA GLY A 2 -5.52 -23.88 -12.04
C GLY A 2 -5.45 -22.41 -12.38
N LYS A 3 -5.91 -21.55 -11.47
CA LYS A 3 -5.64 -20.11 -11.51
C LYS A 3 -5.45 -19.49 -10.13
N ASP A 4 -5.20 -20.28 -9.09
CA ASP A 4 -5.27 -19.82 -7.70
C ASP A 4 -3.91 -19.74 -7.00
N GLY A 5 -2.79 -19.92 -7.73
CA GLY A 5 -1.44 -19.91 -7.15
C GLY A 5 -0.39 -19.14 -7.96
N LYS A 6 -0.82 -18.29 -8.90
CA LYS A 6 0.09 -17.55 -9.79
C LYS A 6 0.17 -16.05 -9.47
N GLN A 7 -0.82 -15.48 -8.78
CA GLN A 7 -0.88 -14.04 -8.49
C GLN A 7 0.09 -13.67 -7.36
N GLU A 8 0.02 -14.35 -6.21
CA GLU A 8 0.90 -14.07 -5.06
C GLU A 8 2.41 -14.18 -5.38
N MET A 9 2.81 -15.11 -6.26
CA MET A 9 4.22 -15.31 -6.62
C MET A 9 4.75 -14.23 -7.58
N ASP A 10 3.87 -13.62 -8.37
CA ASP A 10 4.22 -12.56 -9.32
C ASP A 10 4.26 -11.19 -8.60
N GLU A 11 3.28 -10.93 -7.73
CA GLU A 11 3.21 -9.74 -6.86
C GLU A 11 4.43 -9.64 -5.94
N THR A 12 4.81 -10.75 -5.28
CA THR A 12 6.01 -10.78 -4.42
C THR A 12 7.29 -10.48 -5.21
N ARG A 13 7.40 -10.95 -6.46
CA ARG A 13 8.57 -10.68 -7.29
C ARG A 13 8.63 -9.23 -7.73
N GLU A 14 7.50 -8.65 -8.11
CA GLU A 14 7.44 -7.24 -8.49
C GLU A 14 7.75 -6.32 -7.32
N ALA A 15 7.15 -6.57 -6.14
CA ALA A 15 7.45 -5.83 -4.92
C ALA A 15 8.95 -5.91 -4.54
N VAL A 16 9.58 -7.08 -4.71
CA VAL A 16 11.02 -7.25 -4.50
C VAL A 16 11.83 -6.41 -5.51
N GLU A 17 11.49 -6.40 -6.78
CA GLU A 17 12.18 -5.57 -7.78
C GLU A 17 11.99 -4.07 -7.50
N LEU A 18 10.78 -3.63 -7.14
CA LEU A 18 10.51 -2.25 -6.75
C LEU A 18 11.32 -1.85 -5.52
N SER A 19 11.40 -2.73 -4.51
CA SER A 19 12.11 -2.45 -3.26
C SER A 19 13.60 -2.17 -3.46
N LYS A 20 14.21 -2.72 -4.53
CA LYS A 20 15.62 -2.45 -4.88
C LYS A 20 15.85 -1.02 -5.36
N THR A 21 14.79 -0.36 -5.84
CA THR A 21 14.84 1.00 -6.41
C THR A 21 14.12 2.03 -5.54
N ALA A 22 13.27 1.59 -4.60
CA ALA A 22 12.62 2.45 -3.64
C ALA A 22 13.65 3.11 -2.70
N LYS A 23 13.55 4.43 -2.55
CA LYS A 23 14.36 5.19 -1.59
C LYS A 23 13.66 5.31 -0.24
N VAL A 24 12.34 5.26 -0.26
CA VAL A 24 11.48 5.31 0.92
C VAL A 24 11.29 3.87 1.40
N THR A 25 11.59 3.62 2.68
CA THR A 25 11.33 2.32 3.31
C THR A 25 9.88 2.21 3.74
N ILE A 26 9.43 0.98 4.00
CA ILE A 26 8.09 0.72 4.57
C ILE A 26 7.87 1.52 5.86
N GLU A 27 8.88 1.63 6.74
CA GLU A 27 8.78 2.39 8.00
C GLU A 27 8.58 3.89 7.75
N GLN A 28 9.28 4.46 6.75
CA GLN A 28 9.11 5.86 6.37
C GLN A 28 7.75 6.13 5.74
N ALA A 29 7.26 5.21 4.90
CA ALA A 29 5.93 5.30 4.30
C ALA A 29 4.83 5.21 5.36
N VAL A 30 4.92 4.23 6.26
CA VAL A 30 3.99 4.06 7.40
C VAL A 30 3.99 5.29 8.30
N LYS A 31 5.17 5.83 8.64
CA LYS A 31 5.27 7.07 9.42
C LYS A 31 4.57 8.23 8.71
N THR A 32 4.86 8.42 7.42
CA THR A 32 4.27 9.49 6.61
C THR A 32 2.75 9.38 6.55
N ALA A 33 2.22 8.18 6.31
CA ALA A 33 0.79 7.92 6.26
C ALA A 33 0.12 8.15 7.62
N SER A 34 0.74 7.68 8.71
CA SER A 34 0.25 7.90 10.07
C SER A 34 0.29 9.37 10.51
N GLU A 35 1.13 10.21 9.90
CA GLU A 35 1.14 11.66 10.12
C GLU A 35 0.00 12.37 9.37
N LYS A 36 -0.54 11.76 8.31
CA LYS A 36 -1.69 12.30 7.56
C LYS A 36 -3.03 11.89 8.14
N LEU A 37 -3.15 10.63 8.56
CA LEU A 37 -4.40 10.06 9.02
C LEU A 37 -4.22 9.40 10.39
N PRO A 38 -4.95 9.86 11.42
CA PRO A 38 -4.97 9.18 12.70
C PRO A 38 -5.73 7.85 12.55
N GLY A 39 -5.14 6.77 13.07
CA GLY A 39 -5.75 5.46 13.02
C GLY A 39 -4.74 4.35 13.30
N LYS A 40 -5.14 3.12 13.03
CA LYS A 40 -4.26 1.96 13.11
C LYS A 40 -3.88 1.51 11.71
N VAL A 41 -2.58 1.44 11.43
CA VAL A 41 -2.07 0.85 10.20
C VAL A 41 -2.32 -0.67 10.25
N ILE A 42 -2.96 -1.20 9.21
CA ILE A 42 -3.34 -2.62 9.13
C ILE A 42 -2.60 -3.38 8.02
N GLU A 43 -2.18 -2.67 6.96
CA GLU A 43 -1.44 -3.22 5.84
C GLU A 43 -0.50 -2.15 5.26
N ALA A 44 0.62 -2.58 4.70
CA ALA A 44 1.52 -1.72 3.95
C ALA A 44 2.23 -2.55 2.88
N GLU A 45 2.03 -2.19 1.62
CA GLU A 45 2.55 -2.93 0.46
C GLU A 45 3.24 -1.99 -0.53
N LEU A 46 4.24 -2.49 -1.25
CA LEU A 46 4.93 -1.76 -2.31
C LEU A 46 4.46 -2.26 -3.67
N GLU A 47 3.76 -1.40 -4.39
CA GLU A 47 3.13 -1.73 -5.66
C GLU A 47 3.61 -0.82 -6.79
N LYS A 48 3.40 -1.26 -8.03
CA LYS A 48 3.74 -0.47 -9.23
C LYS A 48 2.50 0.25 -9.77
N LYS A 49 2.38 1.54 -9.47
CA LYS A 49 1.33 2.40 -10.03
C LYS A 49 1.89 3.25 -11.17
N HIS A 50 1.32 3.11 -12.36
CA HIS A 50 1.70 3.87 -13.57
C HIS A 50 3.22 3.84 -13.88
N GLY A 51 3.86 2.69 -13.64
CA GLY A 51 5.29 2.52 -13.90
C GLY A 51 6.22 3.00 -12.78
N LYS A 52 5.68 3.44 -11.64
CA LYS A 52 6.44 3.92 -10.48
C LYS A 52 6.13 3.08 -9.25
N GLY A 53 7.12 2.92 -8.36
CA GLY A 53 6.90 2.32 -7.05
C GLY A 53 6.11 3.26 -6.16
N VAL A 54 5.06 2.72 -5.54
CA VAL A 54 4.18 3.43 -4.61
C VAL A 54 3.93 2.52 -3.41
N TRP A 55 4.13 3.05 -2.22
CA TRP A 55 3.70 2.40 -0.99
C TRP A 55 2.20 2.66 -0.81
N GLU A 56 1.41 1.60 -0.76
CA GLU A 56 0.02 1.66 -0.29
C GLU A 56 0.03 1.35 1.20
N VAL A 57 -0.54 2.25 2.01
CA VAL A 57 -0.69 2.05 3.47
C VAL A 57 -2.16 2.12 3.82
N GLU A 58 -2.71 1.02 4.31
CA GLU A 58 -4.09 0.96 4.79
C GLU A 58 -4.18 1.33 6.26
N ILE A 59 -5.00 2.34 6.56
CA ILE A 59 -5.24 2.83 7.93
C ILE A 59 -6.71 2.69 8.26
N VAL A 60 -7.01 1.96 9.35
CA VAL A 60 -8.35 1.91 9.93
C VAL A 60 -8.55 3.05 10.93
N GLY A 61 -9.53 3.90 10.65
CA GLY A 61 -9.96 5.00 11.52
C GLY A 61 -10.81 4.52 12.70
N ALA A 62 -11.04 5.41 13.67
CA ALA A 62 -11.88 5.12 14.83
C ALA A 62 -13.36 4.86 14.46
N ASP A 63 -13.79 5.37 13.32
CA ASP A 63 -15.09 5.13 12.70
C ASP A 63 -15.18 3.76 11.99
N GLY A 64 -14.10 2.98 12.00
CA GLY A 64 -14.04 1.63 11.44
C GLY A 64 -13.86 1.58 9.92
N LYS A 65 -13.72 2.73 9.27
CA LYS A 65 -13.42 2.82 7.84
C LYS A 65 -11.94 2.67 7.58
N VAL A 66 -11.61 2.13 6.41
CA VAL A 66 -10.23 1.97 5.94
C VAL A 66 -9.97 3.05 4.92
N THR A 67 -8.83 3.74 5.06
CA THR A 67 -8.33 4.68 4.06
C THR A 67 -6.98 4.17 3.56
N GLU A 68 -6.85 4.09 2.24
CA GLU A 68 -5.63 3.76 1.52
C GLU A 68 -4.84 5.06 1.32
N VAL A 69 -3.60 5.09 1.80
CA VAL A 69 -2.68 6.22 1.62
C VAL A 69 -1.56 5.80 0.69
N HIS A 70 -1.51 6.40 -0.49
CA HIS A 70 -0.46 6.16 -1.46
C HIS A 70 0.71 7.13 -1.25
N VAL A 71 1.89 6.58 -0.98
CA VAL A 71 3.13 7.33 -0.77
C VAL A 71 4.11 7.00 -1.90
N ASP A 72 4.62 8.02 -2.58
CA ASP A 72 5.63 7.86 -3.63
C ASP A 72 6.91 7.24 -3.05
N ALA A 73 7.37 6.13 -3.63
CA ALA A 73 8.49 5.35 -3.07
C ALA A 73 9.88 5.99 -3.31
N ASP A 74 9.98 7.07 -4.09
CA ASP A 74 11.22 7.81 -4.33
C ASP A 74 11.34 9.03 -3.40
N THR A 75 10.23 9.75 -3.19
CA THR A 75 10.20 11.05 -2.54
C THR A 75 9.59 11.03 -1.14
N GLY A 76 8.75 10.04 -0.83
CA GLY A 76 8.01 9.95 0.42
C GLY A 76 6.80 10.88 0.47
N ALA A 77 6.42 11.49 -0.66
CA ALA A 77 5.25 12.35 -0.73
C ALA A 77 3.96 11.52 -0.79
N VAL A 78 2.93 11.93 -0.05
CA VAL A 78 1.59 11.40 -0.26
C VAL A 78 1.05 11.93 -1.57
N ILE A 79 0.76 11.01 -2.49
CA ILE A 79 0.32 11.32 -3.86
C ILE A 79 -1.17 11.08 -4.08
N ASP A 80 -1.81 10.27 -3.23
CA ASP A 80 -3.22 9.91 -3.33
C ASP A 80 -3.73 9.35 -1.99
N MET A 81 -5.01 9.57 -1.69
CA MET A 81 -5.67 9.07 -0.47
C MET A 81 -7.13 8.75 -0.79
N GLU A 82 -7.52 7.49 -0.63
CA GLU A 82 -8.86 7.02 -1.01
C GLU A 82 -9.49 6.24 0.16
N GLU A 83 -10.73 6.57 0.52
CA GLU A 83 -11.50 5.77 1.48
C GLU A 83 -11.93 4.48 0.80
N LYS A 84 -11.50 3.33 1.33
CA LYS A 84 -11.87 2.02 0.83
C LYS A 84 -13.35 1.79 1.13
N SER A 85 -14.19 2.19 0.18
CA SER A 85 -15.63 1.97 0.22
C SER A 85 -15.86 0.47 0.22
N ALA A 86 -16.47 -0.06 1.29
CA ALA A 86 -16.63 -1.48 1.61
C ALA A 86 -16.94 -2.41 0.42
N HIS A 87 -15.93 -2.75 -0.38
CA HIS A 87 -15.98 -3.87 -1.28
C HIS A 87 -15.57 -5.07 -0.45
N LYS A 88 -16.58 -5.80 0.02
CA LYS A 88 -16.41 -7.10 0.67
C LYS A 88 -15.29 -7.88 -0.04
N LYS A 89 -14.21 -8.22 0.65
CA LYS A 89 -13.52 -9.49 0.40
C LYS A 89 -14.55 -10.59 0.72
N SER A 90 -15.49 -10.83 -0.20
CA SER A 90 -16.31 -12.02 -0.20
C SER A 90 -15.35 -13.17 -0.49
N LYS A 91 -15.05 -13.90 0.58
CA LYS A 91 -14.34 -15.18 0.58
C LYS A 91 -15.07 -16.21 -0.27
#